data_AF-A0A0U1HPJ0-F1
#
_entry.id   AF-A0A0U1HPJ0-F1
#
_cell.length_a   1.000
_cell.length_b   1.000
_cell.length_c   1.000
_cell.angle_alpha   90.00
_cell.angle_beta   90.00
_cell.angle_gamma   90.00
#
_symmetry.space_group_name_H-M   'P 1'
#
loop_
_entity.id
_entity.type
_entity.pdbx_description
1 polymer ?
#
loop_
_entity_poly.entity_id
_entity_poly.type
_entity_poly.pdbx_seq_one_letter_code
_entity_poly.pdbx_strand_id
1 'polypeptide(L)'
;MKWLTVKNGIMLTTLVLFLSLAARVSSEISPQQPFQAQLQIGFYDLLSQQKEIYDARITTTQSGVISTITSPNDNRFIFKGKFTVNDASNGQLSFGYSPIFFNNPTSGRMIDGFLDYLVHNTVYMTPMVIDGQSLLFGQSGIVLGDKKKGG
;
A
#
# COMPACT_ATOMS: atom_id res chain seq x y z
N MET A 1 -14.58 47.49 46.28
CA MET A 1 -15.48 47.40 45.11
C MET A 1 -15.33 46.01 44.48
N LYS A 2 -16.47 45.30 44.40
CA LYS A 2 -16.88 44.25 43.45
C LYS A 2 -15.87 43.15 43.05
N TRP A 3 -16.02 41.98 43.67
CA TRP A 3 -15.60 40.68 43.14
C TRP A 3 -16.31 40.42 41.80
N LEU A 4 -15.56 40.02 40.78
CA LEU A 4 -16.06 39.66 39.46
C LEU A 4 -16.67 38.26 39.50
N THR A 5 -17.99 38.18 39.60
CA THR A 5 -18.76 36.97 39.33
C THR A 5 -18.64 36.68 37.83
N VAL A 6 -17.74 35.77 37.45
CA VAL A 6 -17.63 35.33 36.06
C VAL A 6 -18.88 34.52 35.72
N LYS A 7 -19.73 35.09 34.87
CA LYS A 7 -20.93 34.46 34.30
C LYS A 7 -20.55 33.14 33.62
N ASN A 8 -21.15 32.03 34.05
CA ASN A 8 -21.03 30.67 33.48
C ASN A 8 -21.33 30.56 31.95
N GLY A 9 -21.75 31.64 31.28
CA GLY A 9 -22.02 31.65 29.85
C GLY A 9 -20.79 31.69 28.94
N ILE A 10 -19.65 32.23 29.41
CA ILE A 10 -18.43 32.36 28.58
C ILE A 10 -17.65 31.03 28.52
N MET A 11 -17.78 30.18 29.54
CA MET A 11 -17.17 28.84 29.56
C MET A 11 -17.86 27.85 28.61
N LEU A 12 -19.13 28.07 28.27
CA LEU A 12 -19.86 27.19 27.35
C LEU A 12 -19.50 27.48 25.88
N THR A 13 -19.22 28.74 25.53
CA THR A 13 -18.93 29.13 24.14
C THR A 13 -17.54 28.70 23.70
N THR A 14 -16.56 28.68 24.60
CA THR A 14 -15.22 28.16 24.30
C THR A 14 -15.23 26.64 24.07
N LEU A 15 -16.02 25.88 24.83
CA LEU A 15 -16.13 24.43 24.67
C LEU A 15 -16.76 24.03 23.32
N VAL A 16 -17.79 24.77 22.86
CA VAL A 16 -18.42 24.55 21.55
C VAL A 16 -17.46 24.89 20.38
N LEU A 17 -16.59 25.88 20.57
CA LEU A 17 -15.58 26.24 19.55
C LEU A 17 -14.51 25.14 19.40
N PHE A 18 -14.13 24.46 20.48
CA PHE A 18 -13.19 23.33 20.42
C PHE A 18 -13.81 22.06 19.84
N LEU A 19 -15.08 21.76 20.15
CA LEU A 19 -15.77 20.59 19.55
C LEU A 19 -15.97 20.75 18.04
N SER A 20 -16.22 21.96 17.54
CA SER A 20 -16.37 22.21 16.10
C SER A 20 -15.05 22.17 15.32
N LEU A 21 -13.91 22.33 15.99
CA LEU A 21 -12.59 22.18 15.37
C LEU A 21 -12.12 20.72 15.36
N ALA A 22 -12.48 19.92 16.37
CA ALA A 22 -12.20 18.48 16.40
C ALA A 22 -12.99 17.70 15.32
N ALA A 23 -14.17 18.17 14.92
CA ALA A 23 -14.98 17.53 13.89
C ALA A 23 -14.41 17.69 12.46
N ARG A 24 -13.39 18.52 12.24
CA ARG A 24 -12.79 18.77 10.92
C ARG A 24 -11.49 17.99 10.65
N VAL A 25 -11.04 17.17 11.59
CA VAL A 25 -9.82 16.34 11.45
C VAL A 25 -10.15 14.87 11.19
N SER A 26 -11.37 14.57 10.73
CA SER A 26 -11.58 13.34 9.97
C SER A 26 -11.17 13.65 8.54
N SER A 27 -9.85 13.65 8.29
CA SER A 27 -9.35 13.63 6.92
C SER A 27 -9.91 12.37 6.28
N GLU A 28 -10.89 12.57 5.41
CA GLU A 28 -11.35 11.59 4.45
C GLU A 28 -10.10 10.95 3.85
N ILE A 29 -10.04 9.62 3.93
CA ILE A 29 -9.13 8.83 3.12
C ILE A 29 -9.47 9.23 1.68
N SER A 30 -8.69 10.16 1.12
CA SER A 30 -8.88 10.63 -0.23
C SER A 30 -8.93 9.39 -1.11
N PRO A 31 -10.00 9.20 -1.93
CA PRO A 31 -10.03 8.09 -2.86
C PRO A 31 -8.76 8.19 -3.69
N GLN A 32 -7.83 7.24 -3.49
CA GLN A 32 -6.57 7.21 -4.19
C GLN A 32 -6.91 7.24 -5.69
N GLN A 33 -6.41 8.25 -6.40
CA GLN A 33 -6.61 8.33 -7.85
C GLN A 33 -6.25 6.97 -8.45
N PRO A 34 -7.03 6.47 -9.43
CA PRO A 34 -6.77 5.17 -10.03
C PRO A 34 -5.33 5.15 -10.55
N PHE A 35 -4.51 4.32 -9.89
CA PHE A 35 -3.11 4.13 -10.19
C PHE A 35 -2.96 2.75 -10.84
N GLN A 36 -2.22 2.72 -11.94
CA GLN A 36 -1.83 1.48 -12.58
C GLN A 36 -0.32 1.49 -12.76
N ALA A 37 0.34 0.43 -12.29
CA ALA A 37 1.75 0.18 -12.55
C ALA A 37 1.94 -1.16 -13.27
N GLN A 38 2.93 -1.19 -14.13
CA GLN A 38 3.45 -2.41 -14.76
C GLN A 38 4.94 -2.46 -14.44
N LEU A 39 5.38 -3.58 -13.87
CA LEU A 39 6.75 -3.78 -13.43
C LEU A 39 7.16 -5.23 -13.66
N GLN A 40 8.46 -5.50 -13.62
CA GLN A 40 9.00 -6.86 -13.61
C GLN A 40 9.59 -7.20 -12.25
N ILE A 41 9.32 -8.42 -11.81
CA ILE A 41 9.90 -9.00 -10.60
C ILE A 41 10.91 -10.05 -11.05
N GLY A 42 12.14 -9.95 -10.55
CA GLY A 42 13.20 -10.90 -10.84
C GLY A 42 13.68 -11.59 -9.56
N PHE A 43 13.83 -12.92 -9.62
CA PHE A 43 14.48 -13.71 -8.58
C PHE A 43 15.77 -14.29 -9.14
N TYR A 44 16.85 -14.22 -8.36
CA TYR A 44 18.15 -14.74 -8.77
C TYR A 44 18.80 -15.51 -7.61
N ASP A 45 19.07 -16.78 -7.84
CA ASP A 45 19.86 -17.60 -6.92
C ASP A 45 21.31 -17.63 -7.41
N LEU A 46 22.21 -17.08 -6.59
CA LEU A 46 23.64 -16.98 -6.88
C LEU A 46 24.33 -18.35 -6.88
N LEU A 47 23.84 -19.31 -6.07
CA LEU A 47 24.48 -20.62 -5.92
C LEU A 47 24.16 -21.52 -7.10
N SER A 48 22.89 -21.59 -7.49
CA SER A 48 22.45 -22.39 -8.64
C SER A 48 22.51 -21.64 -9.97
N GLN A 49 22.83 -20.34 -9.94
CA GLN A 49 22.77 -19.42 -11.09
C GLN A 49 21.40 -19.38 -11.78
N GLN A 50 20.34 -19.75 -11.05
CA GLN A 50 18.99 -19.76 -11.58
C GLN A 50 18.37 -18.37 -11.52
N LYS A 51 17.66 -18.02 -12.59
CA LYS A 51 16.95 -16.76 -12.74
C LYS A 51 15.49 -17.01 -13.06
N GLU A 52 14.61 -16.29 -12.38
CA GLU A 52 13.19 -16.22 -12.71
C GLU A 52 12.79 -14.77 -12.95
N ILE A 53 11.93 -14.53 -13.93
CA ILE A 53 11.40 -13.20 -14.27
C ILE A 53 9.89 -13.33 -14.41
N TYR A 54 9.17 -12.39 -13.82
CA TYR A 54 7.72 -12.32 -13.86
C TYR A 54 7.27 -10.91 -14.19
N ASP A 55 6.18 -10.80 -14.95
CA ASP A 55 5.50 -9.53 -15.18
C ASP A 55 4.46 -9.32 -14.08
N ALA A 56 4.44 -8.15 -13.48
CA ALA A 56 3.50 -7.77 -12.45
C ALA A 56 2.73 -6.51 -12.86
N ARG A 57 1.41 -6.57 -12.69
CA ARG A 57 0.51 -5.45 -12.87
C ARG A 57 -0.16 -5.13 -11.54
N ILE A 58 -0.10 -3.86 -11.14
CA ILE A 58 -0.74 -3.34 -9.94
C ILE A 58 -1.81 -2.34 -10.37
N THR A 59 -3.02 -2.49 -9.85
CA THR A 59 -4.16 -1.60 -10.14
C THR A 59 -4.88 -1.25 -8.84
N THR A 60 -5.00 0.05 -8.55
CA THR A 60 -5.83 0.52 -7.43
C THR A 60 -7.31 0.46 -7.81
N THR A 61 -8.13 -0.09 -6.93
CA THR A 61 -9.59 -0.14 -7.03
C THR A 61 -10.21 0.57 -5.82
N GLN A 62 -11.53 0.75 -5.81
CA GLN A 62 -12.24 1.33 -4.66
C GLN A 62 -12.09 0.51 -3.37
N SER A 63 -11.76 -0.79 -3.47
CA SER A 63 -11.73 -1.74 -2.36
C SER A 63 -10.33 -2.23 -1.99
N GLY A 64 -9.28 -1.64 -2.55
CA GLY A 64 -7.88 -1.96 -2.26
C GLY A 64 -6.99 -1.90 -3.50
N VAL A 65 -5.85 -2.59 -3.46
CA VAL A 65 -4.89 -2.64 -4.57
C VAL A 65 -4.81 -4.06 -5.09
N ILE A 66 -5.18 -4.27 -6.35
CA ILE A 66 -5.12 -5.57 -7.02
C ILE A 66 -3.74 -5.74 -7.64
N SER A 67 -3.11 -6.89 -7.37
CA SER A 67 -1.91 -7.32 -8.09
C SER A 67 -2.22 -8.52 -8.96
N THR A 68 -1.56 -8.59 -10.11
CA THR A 68 -1.59 -9.73 -11.02
C THR A 68 -0.17 -10.00 -11.48
N ILE A 69 0.33 -11.19 -11.22
CA ILE A 69 1.66 -11.64 -11.59
C ILE A 69 1.52 -12.78 -12.59
N THR A 70 2.25 -12.68 -13.69
CA THR A 70 2.26 -13.67 -14.78
C THR A 70 3.69 -14.01 -15.17
N SER A 71 3.89 -15.20 -15.72
CA SER A 71 5.20 -15.57 -16.28
C SER A 71 5.22 -15.26 -17.77
N PRO A 72 6.24 -14.54 -18.27
CA PRO A 72 6.43 -14.37 -19.71
C PRO A 72 6.77 -15.70 -20.41
N ASN A 73 7.25 -16.70 -19.65
CA ASN A 73 7.70 -18.00 -20.17
C ASN A 73 6.71 -19.14 -19.91
N ASP A 74 5.68 -18.93 -19.09
CA ASP A 74 4.61 -19.91 -18.82
C ASP A 74 3.26 -19.19 -18.68
N ASN A 75 2.47 -19.22 -19.75
CA ASN A 75 1.16 -18.56 -19.81
C ASN A 75 0.11 -19.18 -18.85
N ARG A 76 0.41 -20.33 -18.25
CA ARG A 76 -0.45 -20.96 -17.25
C ARG A 76 -0.20 -20.41 -15.86
N PHE A 77 0.98 -19.83 -15.61
CA PHE A 77 1.28 -19.21 -14.32
C PHE A 77 0.54 -17.87 -14.20
N ILE A 78 -0.39 -17.81 -13.25
CA ILE A 78 -1.11 -16.59 -12.92
C ILE A 78 -1.32 -16.56 -11.40
N PHE A 79 -0.87 -15.47 -10.78
CA PHE A 79 -1.21 -15.16 -9.39
C PHE A 79 -1.88 -13.81 -9.32
N LYS A 80 -3.11 -13.78 -8.81
CA LYS A 80 -3.88 -12.56 -8.60
C LYS A 80 -4.27 -12.47 -7.15
N GLY A 81 -4.11 -11.30 -6.56
CA GLY A 81 -4.56 -11.05 -5.20
C GLY A 81 -4.74 -9.58 -4.91
N LYS A 82 -5.10 -9.28 -3.67
CA LYS A 82 -5.47 -7.96 -3.20
C LYS A 82 -4.66 -7.58 -1.98
N PHE A 83 -3.96 -6.46 -2.07
CA PHE A 83 -3.44 -5.75 -0.93
C PHE A 83 -4.55 -4.92 -0.30
N THR A 84 -4.74 -5.10 1.01
CA THR A 84 -5.64 -4.30 1.84
C THR A 84 -4.78 -3.52 2.83
N VAL A 85 -4.96 -2.21 2.90
CA VAL A 85 -4.25 -1.39 3.89
C VAL A 85 -4.77 -1.78 5.27
N ASN A 86 -3.89 -2.25 6.15
CA ASN A 86 -4.21 -2.55 7.54
C ASN A 86 -4.03 -1.30 8.41
N ASP A 87 -2.91 -0.61 8.24
CA ASP A 87 -2.57 0.61 8.97
C ASP A 87 -1.65 1.53 8.13
N ALA A 88 -1.72 2.82 8.41
CA ALA A 88 -0.90 3.87 7.81
C ALA A 88 -0.43 4.84 8.90
N SER A 89 0.52 4.40 9.73
CA SER A 89 1.02 5.16 10.87
C SER A 89 2.54 5.37 10.78
N ASN A 90 3.05 6.45 11.38
CA ASN A 90 4.49 6.74 11.48
C ASN A 90 5.27 6.72 10.16
N GLY A 91 4.63 7.06 9.04
CA GLY A 91 5.26 7.01 7.73
C GLY A 91 5.54 5.61 7.21
N GLN A 92 4.89 4.57 7.78
CA GLN A 92 4.91 3.20 7.30
C GLN A 92 3.49 2.75 6.96
N LEU A 93 3.37 2.04 5.85
CA LEU A 93 2.13 1.40 5.39
C LEU A 93 2.24 -0.08 5.67
N SER A 94 1.24 -0.66 6.32
CA SER A 94 1.12 -2.10 6.48
C SER A 94 -0.04 -2.63 5.64
N PHE A 95 0.19 -3.74 4.97
CA PHE A 95 -0.78 -4.37 4.10
C PHE A 95 -0.99 -5.83 4.46
N GLY A 96 -2.24 -6.28 4.45
CA GLY A 96 -2.59 -7.68 4.34
C GLY A 96 -2.75 -8.06 2.87
N TYR A 97 -2.38 -9.30 2.52
CA TYR A 97 -2.55 -9.81 1.16
C TYR A 97 -3.53 -10.99 1.14
N SER A 98 -4.57 -10.91 0.32
CA SER A 98 -5.52 -12.01 0.12
C SER A 98 -5.44 -12.53 -1.32
N PRO A 99 -5.20 -13.83 -1.55
CA PRO A 99 -5.24 -14.40 -2.90
C PRO A 99 -6.66 -14.36 -3.45
N ILE A 100 -6.79 -14.02 -4.74
CA ILE A 100 -8.06 -14.03 -5.48
C ILE A 100 -8.07 -15.21 -6.45
N PHE A 101 -6.95 -15.43 -7.14
CA PHE A 101 -6.80 -16.52 -8.08
C PHE A 101 -5.35 -16.96 -8.10
N PHE A 102 -5.13 -18.26 -8.13
CA PHE A 102 -3.80 -18.85 -8.23
C PHE A 102 -3.85 -20.06 -9.15
N ASN A 103 -2.97 -20.06 -10.14
CA ASN A 103 -2.66 -21.22 -10.94
C ASN A 103 -1.14 -21.27 -11.12
N ASN A 104 -0.51 -22.32 -10.59
CA ASN A 104 0.89 -22.61 -10.84
C ASN A 104 1.06 -24.10 -11.18
N PRO A 105 1.27 -24.44 -12.46
CA PRO A 105 1.49 -25.83 -12.87
C PRO A 105 2.90 -26.34 -12.52
N THR A 106 3.80 -25.50 -12.02
CA THR A 106 5.20 -25.84 -11.75
C THR A 106 5.61 -25.32 -10.37
N SER A 107 5.61 -26.21 -9.38
CA SER A 107 6.07 -25.91 -8.02
C SER A 107 7.61 -25.91 -7.92
N GLY A 108 8.12 -25.34 -6.84
CA GLY A 108 9.55 -25.30 -6.52
C GLY A 108 10.27 -24.11 -7.15
N ARG A 109 9.54 -23.06 -7.52
CA ARG A 109 10.08 -21.80 -8.04
C ARG A 109 10.39 -20.85 -6.90
N MET A 110 11.36 -19.96 -7.07
CA MET A 110 11.68 -18.94 -6.06
C MET A 110 10.48 -18.03 -5.77
N ILE A 111 9.64 -17.76 -6.79
CA ILE A 111 8.41 -17.00 -6.59
C ILE A 111 7.47 -17.63 -5.55
N ASP A 112 7.46 -18.96 -5.40
CA ASP A 112 6.56 -19.64 -4.46
C ASP A 112 6.78 -19.15 -3.02
N GLY A 113 8.04 -18.94 -2.62
CA GLY A 113 8.38 -18.39 -1.30
C GLY A 113 7.98 -16.92 -1.14
N PHE A 114 8.08 -16.12 -2.20
CA PHE A 114 7.58 -14.74 -2.18
C PHE A 114 6.05 -14.69 -2.03
N LEU A 115 5.32 -15.53 -2.76
CA LEU A 115 3.85 -15.61 -2.65
C LEU A 115 3.42 -16.10 -1.28
N ASP A 116 4.10 -17.12 -0.74
CA ASP A 116 3.86 -17.63 0.60
C ASP A 116 4.07 -16.53 1.66
N TYR A 117 5.16 -15.77 1.54
CA TYR A 117 5.40 -14.61 2.41
C TYR A 117 4.26 -13.61 2.35
N LEU A 118 3.83 -13.20 1.15
CA LEU A 118 2.75 -12.23 0.99
C LEU A 118 1.46 -12.71 1.68
N VAL A 119 1.06 -13.96 1.45
CA VAL A 119 -0.21 -14.51 1.95
C VAL A 119 -0.21 -14.65 3.48
N HIS A 120 0.94 -14.98 4.08
CA HIS A 120 1.00 -15.32 5.50
C HIS A 120 1.59 -14.22 6.40
N ASN A 121 2.08 -13.11 5.84
CA ASN A 121 2.70 -12.04 6.62
C ASN A 121 2.04 -10.68 6.36
N THR A 122 2.18 -9.78 7.34
CA THR A 122 1.91 -8.37 7.11
C THR A 122 3.05 -7.77 6.30
N VAL A 123 2.71 -7.18 5.16
CA VAL A 123 3.68 -6.56 4.26
C VAL A 123 3.85 -5.11 4.66
N TYR A 124 5.05 -4.76 5.10
CA TYR A 124 5.39 -3.38 5.45
C TYR A 124 6.07 -2.70 4.27
N MET A 125 5.55 -1.52 3.91
CA MET A 125 6.14 -0.65 2.91
C MET A 125 6.29 0.76 3.47
N THR A 126 7.37 1.41 3.09
CA THR A 126 7.66 2.77 3.47
C THR A 126 7.62 3.64 2.22
N PRO A 127 6.77 4.67 2.16
CA PRO A 127 6.82 5.67 1.11
C PRO A 127 8.10 6.52 1.21
N MET A 128 8.70 6.77 0.06
CA MET A 128 9.83 7.70 -0.09
C MET A 128 9.66 8.52 -1.37
N VAL A 129 10.33 9.66 -1.44
CA VAL A 129 10.39 10.48 -2.65
C VAL A 129 11.85 10.61 -3.08
N ILE A 130 12.18 10.17 -4.29
CA ILE A 130 13.51 10.34 -4.91
C ILE A 130 13.32 11.15 -6.19
N ASP A 131 14.02 12.28 -6.33
CA ASP A 131 13.95 13.14 -7.52
C ASP A 131 12.51 13.50 -7.95
N GLY A 132 11.62 13.68 -6.97
CA GLY A 132 10.20 13.99 -7.19
C GLY A 132 9.33 12.78 -7.63
N GLN A 133 9.87 11.57 -7.60
CA GLN A 133 9.13 10.32 -7.84
C GLN A 133 8.77 9.66 -6.50
N SER A 134 7.49 9.36 -6.32
CA SER A 134 7.01 8.61 -5.17
C SER A 134 7.32 7.12 -5.35
N LEU A 135 8.02 6.54 -4.38
CA LEU A 135 8.38 5.13 -4.35
C LEU A 135 7.82 4.49 -3.08
N LEU A 136 7.49 3.21 -3.15
CA LEU A 136 7.18 2.39 -1.99
C LEU A 136 8.27 1.33 -1.86
N PHE A 137 9.02 1.32 -0.77
CA PHE A 137 10.02 0.29 -0.51
C PHE A 137 9.58 -0.63 0.63
N GLY A 138 9.69 -1.94 0.45
CA GLY A 138 9.35 -2.93 1.47
C GLY A 138 10.39 -4.03 1.56
N GLN A 139 10.18 -4.97 2.49
CA GLN A 139 11.10 -6.10 2.69
C GLN A 139 11.23 -7.00 1.45
N SER A 140 10.18 -7.07 0.64
CA SER A 140 10.14 -7.88 -0.58
C SER A 140 10.56 -7.13 -1.85
N GLY A 141 11.09 -5.91 -1.72
CA GLY A 141 11.59 -5.11 -2.85
C GLY A 141 11.02 -3.70 -2.95
N ILE A 142 11.34 -3.05 -4.07
CA ILE A 142 11.01 -1.64 -4.34
C ILE A 142 9.92 -1.60 -5.43
N VAL A 143 8.83 -0.88 -5.16
CA VAL A 143 7.77 -0.57 -6.13
C VAL A 143 7.91 0.90 -6.55
N LEU A 144 8.07 1.12 -7.85
CA LEU A 144 8.19 2.45 -8.44
C LEU A 144 6.79 2.99 -8.78
N GLY A 145 6.42 4.14 -8.22
CA GLY A 145 5.25 4.90 -8.63
C GLY A 145 5.61 5.84 -9.78
N ASP A 146 4.74 5.94 -10.78
CA ASP A 146 5.03 6.70 -11.99
C ASP A 146 5.03 8.23 -11.75
N LYS A 147 5.86 8.95 -12.51
CA LYS A 147 6.00 10.41 -12.41
C LYS A 147 4.72 11.07 -12.94
N LYS A 148 4.00 11.84 -12.10
CA LYS A 148 3.02 12.81 -12.62
C LYS A 148 3.78 13.77 -13.54
N LYS A 149 3.58 13.65 -14.86
CA LYS A 149 3.81 14.78 -15.77
C LYS A 149 2.77 15.82 -15.39
N GLY A 150 3.19 16.83 -14.62
CA GLY A 150 2.41 18.03 -14.41
C GLY A 150 2.12 18.67 -15.76
N GLY A 151 0.85 19.03 -15.97
CA GLY A 151 0.46 20.01 -16.98
C GLY A 151 0.76 21.42 -16.51
#